data_AF-A0A2H3SVJ5-F1
#
_entry.id   AF-A0A2H3SVJ5-F1
#
_cell.length_a   1.000
_cell.length_b   1.000
_cell.length_c   1.000
_cell.angle_alpha   90.00
_cell.angle_beta   90.00
_cell.angle_gamma   90.00
#
_symmetry.space_group_name_H-M   'P 1'
#
loop_
_entity.id
_entity.type
_entity.pdbx_description
1 polymer ?
#
loop_
_entity_poly.entity_id
_entity_poly.type
_entity_poly.pdbx_seq_one_letter_code
_entity_poly.pdbx_strand_id
1 'polypeptide(L)'
;MTSHDEEARNEAAPLLQNNEERSVSERPTNDWWAELSLITRYTVPLVATYLLQYSFSVITTTAAGHLSPDDLAAAAIGVTTMNIAGLALYEGMATALDTLCAQAYGAGNKTGVGLHVQRMLLLMTVFTIPVAAVWICSPAFLTLILKQEHLAVKAGSFLRVSILGIPGYASFEALKRFLQAQGDFNTGMAVLVICAPINALLSWLFAFKLNLGLEGAALGAAVANTLRPTLLLICIFFKKSTHECWPGFTRRAMQGWGPMVRLSAAGSAVTLAEWAAFEIITVSTSYMSTIHLAAQTILTTTSIVMWHIPFSLGVAVSTRIGHLIGGGHVTAARRITILYGIMFVVLGFFDGAVLFLLRNYIGPFYAIDEEVRRIVTNTMLAVAGFQVVDSIVCGCNGVLRGLAKQSVSAWVVFFVNYFAAVPIAVWLELGPLNLGLNGVWSGMIGGSGVIAIIEVIYMIRVDWRSSVEIVKSRED
;
A
#
# COMPACT_ATOMS: atom_id res chain seq x y z
N MET A 1 -23.11 10.04 58.04
CA MET A 1 -21.85 10.80 57.91
C MET A 1 -20.71 9.81 58.10
N THR A 2 -20.39 9.05 57.05
CA THR A 2 -19.25 9.26 56.11
C THR A 2 -17.92 8.98 56.82
N SER A 3 -17.19 7.90 56.50
CA SER A 3 -16.52 7.74 55.21
C SER A 3 -16.12 6.27 54.96
N HIS A 4 -16.79 5.67 53.96
CA HIS A 4 -16.12 4.83 52.97
C HIS A 4 -15.29 5.76 52.11
N ASP A 5 -13.97 5.55 51.98
CA ASP A 5 -13.16 6.02 50.84
C ASP A 5 -11.72 5.51 51.00
N GLU A 6 -11.48 4.25 50.67
CA GLU A 6 -10.11 3.75 50.42
C GLU A 6 -10.08 2.63 49.36
N GLU A 7 -10.94 2.73 48.35
CA GLU A 7 -11.04 1.73 47.26
C GLU A 7 -10.93 2.32 45.84
N ALA A 8 -10.36 3.53 45.70
CA ALA A 8 -10.19 4.18 44.42
C ALA A 8 -8.71 4.52 44.14
N ARG A 9 -7.96 3.53 43.60
CA ARG A 9 -6.76 3.72 42.75
C ARG A 9 -6.15 2.37 42.36
N ASN A 10 -6.82 1.63 41.46
CA ASN A 10 -6.17 0.55 40.72
C ASN A 10 -6.82 0.26 39.35
N GLU A 11 -7.25 1.29 38.62
CA GLU A 11 -7.86 1.16 37.27
C GLU A 11 -6.83 0.95 36.13
N ALA A 12 -5.66 0.37 36.41
CA ALA A 12 -4.66 0.01 35.41
C ALA A 12 -4.38 -1.51 35.34
N ALA A 13 -5.29 -2.35 35.87
CA ALA A 13 -5.18 -3.80 35.76
C ALA A 13 -5.76 -4.28 34.41
N PRO A 14 -5.02 -5.05 33.60
CA PRO A 14 -5.61 -5.74 32.46
C PRO A 14 -6.61 -6.78 32.98
N LEU A 15 -7.82 -6.80 32.40
CA LEU A 15 -8.86 -7.76 32.71
C LEU A 15 -8.33 -9.19 32.55
N LEU A 16 -8.55 -10.00 33.59
CA LEU A 16 -8.06 -11.36 33.77
C LEU A 16 -8.49 -12.30 32.64
N GLN A 17 -7.51 -12.75 31.85
CA GLN A 17 -7.50 -14.03 31.17
C GLN A 17 -6.06 -14.56 31.22
N ASN A 18 -5.88 -15.83 31.61
CA ASN A 18 -4.60 -16.47 31.90
C ASN A 18 -3.48 -16.06 30.92
N ASN A 19 -2.40 -15.51 31.48
CA ASN A 19 -1.24 -15.00 30.73
C ASN A 19 -0.46 -16.08 29.94
N GLU A 20 -0.77 -17.36 30.11
CA GLU A 20 0.05 -18.45 29.56
C GLU A 20 -0.20 -18.76 28.07
N GLU A 21 -1.38 -18.41 27.52
CA GLU A 21 -1.74 -18.76 26.13
C GLU A 21 -1.63 -17.63 25.08
N ARG A 22 -1.29 -16.40 25.48
CA ARG A 22 -1.17 -15.28 24.52
C ARG A 22 -0.01 -15.46 23.56
N SER A 23 -0.29 -15.30 22.26
CA SER A 23 0.71 -15.34 21.18
C SER A 23 1.83 -14.31 21.41
N VAL A 24 3.05 -14.58 20.93
CA VAL A 24 4.22 -13.65 21.07
C VAL A 24 3.89 -12.24 20.54
N SER A 25 2.99 -12.14 19.57
CA SER A 25 2.46 -10.90 19.01
C SER A 25 1.58 -10.06 19.93
N GLU A 26 1.06 -10.62 21.02
CA GLU A 26 0.15 -9.92 21.94
C GLU A 26 0.87 -9.37 23.18
N ARG A 27 2.04 -9.92 23.53
CA ARG A 27 2.74 -9.52 24.76
C ARG A 27 3.55 -8.23 24.54
N PRO A 28 3.47 -7.24 25.44
CA PRO A 28 4.43 -6.16 25.48
C PRO A 28 5.80 -6.72 25.88
N THR A 29 6.80 -6.60 25.00
CA THR A 29 8.17 -7.05 25.26
C THR A 29 9.03 -5.83 25.64
N ASN A 30 9.84 -5.96 26.69
CA ASN A 30 10.86 -4.97 27.04
C ASN A 30 12.18 -5.18 26.30
N ASP A 31 12.31 -6.31 25.62
CA ASP A 31 13.49 -6.67 24.85
C ASP A 31 13.39 -6.13 23.41
N TRP A 32 14.30 -5.21 23.07
CA TRP A 32 14.42 -4.64 21.74
C TRP A 32 14.77 -5.68 20.68
N TRP A 33 15.53 -6.72 21.03
CA TRP A 33 15.91 -7.78 20.08
C TRP A 33 14.74 -8.67 19.73
N ALA A 34 13.91 -9.04 20.70
CA ALA A 34 12.67 -9.76 20.45
C ALA A 34 11.73 -8.96 19.54
N GLU A 35 11.59 -7.65 19.79
CA GLU A 35 10.75 -6.76 18.98
C GLU A 35 11.29 -6.60 17.55
N LEU A 36 12.60 -6.41 17.40
CA LEU A 36 13.27 -6.35 16.09
C LEU A 36 13.09 -7.67 15.32
N SER A 37 13.31 -8.80 15.98
CA SER A 37 13.12 -10.12 15.35
C SER A 37 11.68 -10.35 14.92
N LEU A 38 10.70 -9.91 15.71
CA LEU A 38 9.28 -10.04 15.39
C LEU A 38 8.93 -9.22 14.14
N ILE A 39 9.28 -7.93 14.14
CA ILE A 39 8.93 -7.03 13.04
C ILE A 39 9.65 -7.40 11.74
N THR A 40 10.90 -7.86 11.82
CA THR A 40 11.63 -8.37 10.64
C THR A 40 10.96 -9.63 10.08
N ARG A 41 10.49 -10.54 10.94
CA ARG A 41 9.75 -11.76 10.52
C ARG A 41 8.43 -11.42 9.80
N TYR A 42 7.81 -10.29 10.11
CA TYR A 42 6.61 -9.81 9.41
C TYR A 42 6.95 -9.08 8.11
N THR A 43 8.00 -8.27 8.14
CA THR A 43 8.38 -7.39 7.03
C THR A 43 8.91 -8.19 5.83
N VAL A 44 9.81 -9.15 6.03
CA VAL A 44 10.47 -9.86 4.91
C VAL A 44 9.47 -10.60 4.00
N PRO A 45 8.53 -11.41 4.50
CA PRO A 45 7.51 -12.04 3.65
C PRO A 45 6.59 -11.03 2.97
N LEU A 46 6.37 -9.88 3.62
CA LEU A 46 5.50 -8.84 3.10
C LEU A 46 6.15 -8.06 1.96
N VAL A 47 7.46 -7.80 2.03
CA VAL A 47 8.24 -7.26 0.89
C VAL A 47 8.11 -8.18 -0.31
N ALA A 48 8.33 -9.49 -0.11
CA ALA A 48 8.17 -10.47 -1.18
C ALA A 48 6.73 -10.53 -1.70
N THR A 49 5.73 -10.46 -0.81
CA THR A 49 4.31 -10.41 -1.18
C THR A 49 4.07 -9.25 -2.13
N TYR A 50 4.44 -8.02 -1.76
CA TYR A 50 4.16 -6.85 -2.58
C TYR A 50 4.94 -6.84 -3.90
N LEU A 51 6.21 -7.27 -3.91
CA LEU A 51 6.97 -7.43 -5.15
C LEU A 51 6.32 -8.46 -6.10
N LEU A 52 5.81 -9.58 -5.57
CA LEU A 52 5.06 -10.57 -6.35
C LEU A 52 3.70 -10.05 -6.81
N GLN A 53 3.07 -9.10 -6.09
CA GLN A 53 1.87 -8.43 -6.59
C GLN A 53 2.22 -7.49 -7.74
N TYR A 54 3.29 -6.70 -7.60
CA TYR A 54 3.77 -5.78 -8.62
C TYR A 54 4.20 -6.51 -9.90
N SER A 55 4.74 -7.73 -9.78
CA SER A 55 5.12 -8.54 -10.93
C SER A 55 3.96 -8.82 -11.90
N PHE A 56 2.70 -8.74 -11.46
CA PHE A 56 1.55 -8.92 -12.36
C PHE A 56 1.47 -7.82 -13.42
N SER A 57 1.68 -6.58 -13.01
CA SER A 57 1.73 -5.44 -13.93
C SER A 57 2.92 -5.59 -14.87
N VAL A 58 4.10 -5.94 -14.34
CA VAL A 58 5.31 -6.17 -15.15
C VAL A 58 5.10 -7.26 -16.21
N ILE A 59 4.52 -8.40 -15.84
CA ILE A 59 4.22 -9.51 -16.77
C ILE A 59 3.30 -9.03 -17.89
N THR A 60 2.24 -8.31 -17.54
CA THR A 60 1.22 -7.85 -18.49
C THR A 60 1.80 -6.82 -19.46
N THR A 61 2.55 -5.84 -18.96
CA THR A 61 3.25 -4.85 -19.77
C THR A 61 4.33 -5.48 -20.65
N THR A 62 5.04 -6.50 -20.14
CA THR A 62 6.05 -7.23 -20.93
C THR A 62 5.41 -8.06 -22.05
N ALA A 63 4.26 -8.70 -21.79
CA ALA A 63 3.50 -9.38 -22.83
C ALA A 63 3.03 -8.39 -23.91
N ALA A 64 2.52 -7.23 -23.51
CA ALA A 64 2.13 -6.16 -24.43
C ALA A 64 3.31 -5.66 -25.30
N GLY A 65 4.49 -5.49 -24.70
CA GLY A 65 5.72 -5.11 -25.41
C GLY A 65 6.15 -6.06 -26.52
N HIS A 66 5.92 -7.35 -26.34
CA HIS A 66 6.22 -8.36 -27.36
C HIS A 66 5.14 -8.50 -28.44
N LEU A 67 3.96 -7.91 -28.26
CA LEU A 67 2.91 -7.90 -29.27
C LEU A 67 3.13 -6.77 -30.28
N SER A 68 3.19 -5.53 -29.81
CA SER A 68 3.50 -4.36 -30.65
C SER A 68 3.81 -3.12 -29.79
N PRO A 69 4.46 -2.08 -30.36
CA PRO A 69 4.64 -0.78 -29.69
C PRO A 69 3.30 -0.14 -29.27
N ASP A 70 2.26 -0.27 -30.09
CA ASP A 70 0.93 0.27 -29.78
C ASP A 70 0.26 -0.50 -28.62
N ASP A 71 0.45 -1.82 -28.56
CA ASP A 71 -0.03 -2.63 -27.42
C ASP A 71 0.67 -2.25 -26.12
N LEU A 72 1.98 -2.01 -26.17
CA LEU A 72 2.74 -1.55 -25.01
C LEU A 72 2.23 -0.19 -24.50
N ALA A 73 2.04 0.77 -25.41
CA ALA A 73 1.52 2.09 -25.06
C ALA A 73 0.11 2.01 -24.47
N ALA A 74 -0.78 1.24 -25.11
CA ALA A 74 -2.14 1.00 -24.62
C ALA A 74 -2.16 0.31 -23.25
N ALA A 75 -1.30 -0.69 -23.04
CA ALA A 75 -1.16 -1.37 -21.75
C ALA A 75 -0.65 -0.43 -20.66
N ALA A 76 0.33 0.43 -20.95
CA ALA A 76 0.83 1.41 -20.00
C ALA A 76 -0.27 2.39 -19.56
N ILE A 77 -1.01 2.96 -20.51
CA ILE A 77 -2.17 3.83 -20.24
C ILE A 77 -3.22 3.08 -19.41
N GLY A 78 -3.51 1.83 -19.79
CA GLY A 78 -4.44 0.96 -19.08
C GLY A 78 -4.01 0.73 -17.64
N VAL A 79 -2.76 0.31 -17.40
CA VAL A 79 -2.19 0.06 -16.07
C VAL A 79 -2.19 1.32 -15.21
N THR A 80 -1.78 2.48 -15.75
CA THR A 80 -1.87 3.77 -15.03
C THR A 80 -3.31 4.08 -14.62
N THR A 81 -4.26 3.90 -15.55
CA THR A 81 -5.69 4.10 -15.26
C THR A 81 -6.19 3.12 -14.19
N MET A 82 -5.76 1.85 -14.25
CA MET A 82 -6.10 0.84 -13.24
C MET A 82 -5.55 1.22 -11.85
N ASN A 83 -4.31 1.70 -11.80
CA ASN A 83 -3.65 2.08 -10.55
C ASN A 83 -4.40 3.23 -9.87
N ILE A 84 -4.66 4.32 -10.60
CA ILE A 84 -5.31 5.52 -10.05
C ILE A 84 -6.80 5.28 -9.77
N ALA A 85 -7.53 4.75 -10.75
CA ALA A 85 -8.99 4.64 -10.68
C ALA A 85 -9.49 3.32 -10.08
N GLY A 86 -8.61 2.48 -9.50
CA GLY A 86 -8.97 1.20 -8.93
C GLY A 86 -8.03 0.70 -7.84
N LEU A 87 -6.80 0.31 -8.18
CA LEU A 87 -5.92 -0.39 -7.24
C LEU A 87 -5.55 0.47 -6.02
N ALA A 88 -5.25 1.76 -6.21
CA ALA A 88 -4.98 2.70 -5.11
C ALA A 88 -6.17 2.79 -4.14
N LEU A 89 -7.40 2.78 -4.68
CA LEU A 89 -8.62 2.78 -3.88
C LEU A 89 -8.74 1.49 -3.07
N TYR A 90 -8.57 0.30 -3.68
CA TYR A 90 -8.66 -0.96 -2.93
C TYR A 90 -7.57 -1.12 -1.89
N GLU A 91 -6.34 -0.77 -2.23
CA GLU A 91 -5.22 -0.84 -1.31
C GLU A 91 -5.43 0.09 -0.12
N GLY A 92 -5.84 1.34 -0.36
CA GLY A 92 -6.18 2.31 0.67
C GLY A 92 -7.42 1.95 1.48
N MET A 93 -8.44 1.31 0.90
CA MET A 93 -9.56 0.76 1.66
C MET A 93 -9.08 -0.36 2.59
N ALA A 94 -8.19 -1.22 2.09
CA ALA A 94 -7.69 -2.38 2.82
C ALA A 94 -6.79 -1.99 4.01
N THR A 95 -6.15 -0.82 4.00
CA THR A 95 -5.37 -0.34 5.16
C THR A 95 -6.23 -0.09 6.40
N ALA A 96 -7.54 0.11 6.24
CA ALA A 96 -8.46 0.16 7.37
C ALA A 96 -8.48 -1.15 8.17
N LEU A 97 -8.20 -2.30 7.52
CA LEU A 97 -8.07 -3.59 8.21
C LEU A 97 -6.76 -3.70 8.99
N ASP A 98 -5.66 -3.07 8.55
CA ASP A 98 -4.41 -2.98 9.32
C ASP A 98 -4.63 -2.28 10.68
N THR A 99 -5.68 -1.46 10.77
CA THR A 99 -6.14 -0.83 12.01
C THR A 99 -7.14 -1.71 12.74
N LEU A 100 -8.30 -1.98 12.12
CA LEU A 100 -9.46 -2.56 12.79
C LEU A 100 -9.22 -4.02 13.19
N CYS A 101 -8.63 -4.82 12.31
CA CYS A 101 -8.36 -6.22 12.60
C CYS A 101 -7.25 -6.36 13.65
N ALA A 102 -6.18 -5.55 13.54
CA ALA A 102 -5.10 -5.58 14.51
C ALA A 102 -5.56 -5.12 15.91
N GLN A 103 -6.37 -4.05 15.99
CA GLN A 103 -6.93 -3.58 17.26
C GLN A 103 -7.89 -4.60 17.88
N ALA A 104 -8.81 -5.18 17.09
CA ALA A 104 -9.73 -6.21 17.57
C ALA A 104 -8.97 -7.46 18.07
N TYR A 105 -7.94 -7.91 17.33
CA TYR A 105 -7.11 -9.02 17.77
C TYR A 105 -6.36 -8.69 19.07
N GLY A 106 -5.77 -7.49 19.17
CA GLY A 106 -5.07 -7.03 20.37
C GLY A 106 -5.96 -6.87 21.61
N ALA A 107 -7.23 -6.50 21.42
CA ALA A 107 -8.23 -6.41 22.48
C ALA A 107 -8.73 -7.79 22.97
N GLY A 108 -8.35 -8.88 22.30
CA GLY A 108 -8.84 -10.23 22.56
C GLY A 108 -10.18 -10.55 21.88
N ASN A 109 -10.75 -9.60 21.14
CA ASN A 109 -11.96 -9.77 20.34
C ASN A 109 -11.66 -10.47 18.99
N LYS A 110 -11.25 -11.74 19.08
CA LYS A 110 -10.81 -12.52 17.92
C LYS A 110 -11.88 -12.61 16.83
N THR A 111 -13.15 -12.79 17.19
CA THR A 111 -14.26 -12.86 16.23
C THR A 111 -14.55 -11.53 15.52
N GLY A 112 -14.20 -10.40 16.16
CA GLY A 112 -14.24 -9.07 15.54
C GLY A 112 -13.36 -8.97 14.30
N VAL A 113 -12.23 -9.67 14.25
CA VAL A 113 -11.31 -9.71 13.10
C VAL A 113 -12.03 -10.18 11.84
N GLY A 114 -12.68 -11.36 11.89
CA GLY A 114 -13.44 -11.90 10.76
C GLY A 114 -14.66 -11.05 10.40
N LEU A 115 -15.32 -10.44 11.38
CA LEU A 115 -16.44 -9.52 11.13
C LEU A 115 -16.00 -8.27 10.33
N HIS A 116 -14.87 -7.67 10.68
CA HIS A 116 -14.32 -6.52 9.95
C HIS A 116 -13.94 -6.89 8.50
N VAL A 117 -13.41 -8.09 8.28
CA VAL A 117 -13.07 -8.58 6.94
C VAL A 117 -14.34 -8.82 6.12
N GLN A 118 -15.37 -9.43 6.67
CA GLN A 118 -16.67 -9.60 5.98
C GLN A 118 -17.27 -8.25 5.58
N ARG A 119 -17.25 -7.28 6.50
CA ARG A 119 -17.68 -5.90 6.26
C ARG A 119 -16.87 -5.24 5.12
N MET A 120 -15.55 -5.43 5.10
CA MET A 120 -14.69 -4.87 4.06
C MET A 120 -14.96 -5.50 2.70
N LEU A 121 -15.15 -6.82 2.63
CA LEU A 121 -15.49 -7.52 1.39
C LEU A 121 -16.79 -6.97 0.77
N LEU A 122 -17.82 -6.74 1.60
CA LEU A 122 -19.07 -6.12 1.16
C LEU A 122 -18.83 -4.68 0.69
N LEU A 123 -18.07 -3.88 1.45
CA LEU A 123 -17.76 -2.50 1.09
C LEU A 123 -17.01 -2.41 -0.24
N MET A 124 -15.95 -3.20 -0.41
CA MET A 124 -15.17 -3.27 -1.65
C MET A 124 -16.04 -3.72 -2.83
N THR A 125 -16.97 -4.66 -2.63
CA THR A 125 -17.92 -5.08 -3.67
C THR A 125 -18.80 -3.92 -4.13
N VAL A 126 -19.29 -3.09 -3.21
CA VAL A 126 -20.07 -1.88 -3.55
C VAL A 126 -19.22 -0.91 -4.37
N PHE A 127 -17.95 -0.69 -4.00
CA PHE A 127 -17.02 0.19 -4.73
C PHE A 127 -16.54 -0.40 -6.07
N THR A 128 -16.63 -1.71 -6.27
CA THR A 128 -16.36 -2.32 -7.58
C THR A 128 -17.34 -1.86 -8.65
N ILE A 129 -18.58 -1.50 -8.30
CA ILE A 129 -19.57 -1.00 -9.26
C ILE A 129 -19.12 0.32 -9.92
N PRO A 130 -18.82 1.41 -9.18
CA PRO A 130 -18.33 2.64 -9.79
C PRO A 130 -16.97 2.48 -10.47
N VAL A 131 -16.05 1.68 -9.91
CA VAL A 131 -14.75 1.40 -10.56
C VAL A 131 -14.95 0.72 -11.93
N ALA A 132 -15.78 -0.33 -11.98
CA ALA A 132 -16.11 -1.01 -13.23
C ALA A 132 -16.80 -0.07 -14.22
N ALA A 133 -17.70 0.80 -13.76
CA ALA A 133 -18.35 1.80 -14.62
C ALA A 133 -17.31 2.77 -15.25
N VAL A 134 -16.36 3.27 -14.45
CA VAL A 134 -15.26 4.11 -14.95
C VAL A 134 -14.44 3.36 -16.01
N TRP A 135 -14.10 2.09 -15.75
CA TRP A 135 -13.28 1.30 -16.68
C TRP A 135 -14.04 0.93 -17.97
N ILE A 136 -15.35 0.68 -17.91
CA ILE A 136 -16.20 0.48 -19.10
C ILE A 136 -16.26 1.74 -19.95
N CYS A 137 -16.42 2.89 -19.30
CA CYS A 137 -16.49 4.21 -19.93
C CYS A 137 -15.10 4.77 -20.31
N SER A 138 -14.01 4.04 -20.03
CA SER A 138 -12.65 4.54 -20.24
C SER A 138 -12.31 5.00 -21.65
N PRO A 139 -12.76 4.36 -22.75
CA PRO A 139 -12.51 4.91 -24.07
C PRO A 139 -13.00 6.36 -24.23
N ALA A 140 -14.15 6.70 -23.63
CA ALA A 140 -14.79 8.00 -23.83
C ALA A 140 -14.05 9.15 -23.15
N PHE A 141 -13.42 8.93 -21.99
CA PHE A 141 -12.61 9.97 -21.35
C PHE A 141 -11.14 9.90 -21.77
N LEU A 142 -10.61 8.70 -22.09
CA LEU A 142 -9.24 8.56 -22.56
C LEU A 142 -9.06 9.25 -23.92
N THR A 143 -10.06 9.27 -24.80
CA THR A 143 -10.01 10.04 -26.06
C THR A 143 -10.04 11.55 -25.87
N LEU A 144 -10.51 12.05 -24.71
CA LEU A 144 -10.44 13.48 -24.38
C LEU A 144 -9.02 13.90 -23.95
N ILE A 145 -8.28 12.96 -23.36
CA ILE A 145 -6.92 13.20 -22.84
C ILE A 145 -5.88 12.86 -23.90
N LEU A 146 -6.08 11.76 -24.62
CA LEU A 146 -5.14 11.24 -25.61
C LEU A 146 -5.52 11.70 -27.01
N LYS A 147 -4.55 12.29 -27.72
CA LYS A 147 -4.71 12.69 -29.12
C LYS A 147 -4.89 11.50 -30.08
N GLN A 148 -4.40 10.31 -29.70
CA GLN A 148 -4.44 9.10 -30.51
C GLN A 148 -5.62 8.22 -30.11
N GLU A 149 -6.73 8.35 -30.84
CA GLU A 149 -7.99 7.65 -30.54
C GLU A 149 -7.84 6.12 -30.50
N HIS A 150 -7.05 5.54 -31.42
CA HIS A 150 -6.86 4.08 -31.46
C HIS A 150 -6.19 3.52 -30.19
N LEU A 151 -5.25 4.26 -29.57
CA LEU A 151 -4.64 3.86 -28.30
C LEU A 151 -5.62 3.95 -27.14
N ALA A 152 -6.47 4.99 -27.12
CA ALA A 152 -7.50 5.15 -26.12
C ALA A 152 -8.52 4.01 -26.16
N VAL A 153 -8.95 3.60 -27.35
CA VAL A 153 -9.84 2.45 -27.55
C VAL A 153 -9.19 1.15 -27.10
N LYS A 154 -7.92 0.92 -27.48
CA LYS A 154 -7.17 -0.28 -27.12
C LYS A 154 -6.92 -0.39 -25.61
N ALA A 155 -6.53 0.70 -24.96
CA ALA A 155 -6.38 0.79 -23.50
C ALA A 155 -7.73 0.57 -22.78
N GLY A 156 -8.81 1.10 -23.34
CA GLY A 156 -10.14 0.88 -22.78
C GLY A 156 -10.64 -0.56 -22.91
N SER A 157 -10.28 -1.26 -24.00
CA SER A 157 -10.57 -2.70 -24.11
C SER A 157 -9.79 -3.52 -23.08
N PHE A 158 -8.50 -3.22 -22.91
CA PHE A 158 -7.66 -3.79 -21.86
C PHE A 158 -8.27 -3.61 -20.45
N LEU A 159 -8.76 -2.40 -20.15
CA LEU A 159 -9.43 -2.09 -18.89
C LEU A 159 -10.72 -2.91 -18.70
N ARG A 160 -11.56 -3.01 -19.74
CA ARG A 160 -12.82 -3.78 -19.69
C ARG A 160 -12.58 -5.25 -19.35
N VAL A 161 -11.59 -5.88 -19.96
CA VAL A 161 -11.22 -7.27 -19.66
C VAL A 161 -10.69 -7.39 -18.23
N SER A 162 -9.90 -6.42 -17.78
CA SER A 162 -9.31 -6.39 -16.44
C SER A 162 -10.34 -6.30 -15.30
N ILE A 163 -11.58 -5.85 -15.58
CA ILE A 163 -12.70 -5.82 -14.61
C ILE A 163 -12.92 -7.19 -13.97
N LEU A 164 -12.76 -8.27 -14.74
CA LEU A 164 -12.93 -9.64 -14.25
C LEU A 164 -11.99 -9.98 -13.08
N GLY A 165 -10.83 -9.34 -13.01
CA GLY A 165 -9.83 -9.55 -11.96
C GLY A 165 -10.04 -8.74 -10.69
N ILE A 166 -10.79 -7.62 -10.76
CA ILE A 166 -10.92 -6.67 -9.65
C ILE A 166 -11.51 -7.30 -8.39
N PRO A 167 -12.63 -8.07 -8.45
CA PRO A 167 -13.18 -8.70 -7.25
C PRO A 167 -12.17 -9.65 -6.59
N GLY A 168 -11.36 -10.31 -7.42
CA GLY A 168 -10.28 -11.20 -6.97
C GLY A 168 -9.20 -10.46 -6.19
N TYR A 169 -8.69 -9.37 -6.77
CA TYR A 169 -7.70 -8.50 -6.14
C TYR A 169 -8.19 -7.93 -4.81
N ALA A 170 -9.39 -7.33 -4.81
CA ALA A 170 -9.99 -6.72 -3.63
C ALA A 170 -10.19 -7.75 -2.50
N SER A 171 -10.69 -8.93 -2.84
CA SER A 171 -10.91 -10.01 -1.87
C SER A 171 -9.58 -10.53 -1.30
N PHE A 172 -8.55 -10.67 -2.14
CA PHE A 172 -7.22 -11.08 -1.70
C PHE A 172 -6.62 -10.07 -0.72
N GLU A 173 -6.71 -8.77 -1.01
CA GLU A 173 -6.24 -7.73 -0.10
C GLU A 173 -6.92 -7.86 1.27
N ALA A 174 -8.25 -7.95 1.33
CA ALA A 174 -8.97 -8.08 2.59
C ALA A 174 -8.62 -9.36 3.37
N LEU A 175 -8.58 -10.52 2.70
CA LEU A 175 -8.26 -11.81 3.33
C LEU A 175 -6.79 -11.91 3.75
N LYS A 176 -5.88 -11.25 3.05
CA LYS A 176 -4.47 -11.19 3.46
C LYS A 176 -4.34 -10.44 4.79
N ARG A 177 -5.05 -9.31 4.97
CA ARG A 177 -5.06 -8.58 6.25
C ARG A 177 -5.70 -9.37 7.40
N PHE A 178 -6.66 -10.25 7.12
CA PHE A 178 -7.19 -11.20 8.12
C PHE A 178 -6.07 -12.02 8.76
N LEU A 179 -5.17 -12.57 7.95
CA LEU A 179 -4.03 -13.38 8.39
C LEU A 179 -2.92 -12.53 9.05
N GLN A 180 -2.63 -11.36 8.47
CA GLN A 180 -1.61 -10.45 9.00
C GLN A 180 -1.96 -9.95 10.40
N ALA A 181 -3.24 -9.65 10.66
CA ALA A 181 -3.71 -9.30 11.99
C ALA A 181 -3.50 -10.40 13.04
N GLN A 182 -3.30 -11.65 12.61
CA GLN A 182 -3.01 -12.80 13.46
C GLN A 182 -1.51 -13.15 13.50
N GLY A 183 -0.65 -12.34 12.88
CA GLY A 183 0.79 -12.59 12.79
C GLY A 183 1.22 -13.51 11.63
N ASP A 184 0.31 -13.90 10.74
CA ASP A 184 0.62 -14.76 9.58
C ASP A 184 0.84 -13.93 8.31
N PHE A 185 2.09 -13.55 8.09
CA PHE A 185 2.52 -12.80 6.90
C PHE A 185 3.00 -13.73 5.76
N ASN A 186 3.16 -15.03 6.01
CA ASN A 186 3.77 -15.96 5.05
C ASN A 186 2.76 -16.55 4.06
N THR A 187 1.51 -16.73 4.49
CA THR A 187 0.50 -17.42 3.66
C THR A 187 0.15 -16.64 2.40
N GLY A 188 -0.02 -15.32 2.52
CA GLY A 188 -0.27 -14.45 1.36
C GLY A 188 0.89 -14.50 0.35
N MET A 189 2.13 -14.47 0.85
CA MET A 189 3.33 -14.62 0.04
C MET A 189 3.34 -15.98 -0.69
N ALA A 190 3.09 -17.08 0.02
CA ALA A 190 3.09 -18.42 -0.56
C ALA A 190 2.05 -18.59 -1.68
N VAL A 191 0.86 -18.01 -1.51
CA VAL A 191 -0.16 -17.98 -2.57
C VAL A 191 0.34 -17.21 -3.79
N LEU A 192 0.99 -16.06 -3.60
CA LEU A 192 1.52 -15.26 -4.70
C LEU A 192 2.70 -15.91 -5.43
N VAL A 193 3.54 -16.69 -4.74
CA VAL A 193 4.60 -17.50 -5.37
C VAL A 193 4.00 -18.50 -6.36
N ILE A 194 2.77 -18.97 -6.13
CA ILE A 194 2.05 -19.86 -7.06
C ILE A 194 1.31 -19.05 -8.13
N CYS A 195 0.62 -17.97 -7.75
CA CYS A 195 -0.19 -17.19 -8.68
C CYS A 195 0.63 -16.37 -9.70
N ALA A 196 1.84 -15.90 -9.35
CA ALA A 196 2.65 -15.11 -10.27
C ALA A 196 3.14 -15.91 -11.51
N PRO A 197 3.65 -17.14 -11.38
CA PRO A 197 3.92 -18.01 -12.53
C PRO A 197 2.66 -18.37 -13.32
N ILE A 198 1.53 -18.61 -12.65
CA ILE A 198 0.25 -18.87 -13.33
C ILE A 198 -0.17 -17.66 -14.16
N ASN A 199 -0.02 -16.44 -13.62
CA ASN A 199 -0.27 -15.21 -14.37
C ASN A 199 0.63 -15.14 -15.62
N ALA A 200 1.94 -15.38 -15.49
CA ALA A 200 2.85 -15.38 -16.62
C ALA A 200 2.43 -16.39 -17.70
N LEU A 201 2.10 -17.62 -17.29
CA LEU A 201 1.65 -18.67 -18.19
C LEU A 201 0.33 -18.33 -18.89
N LEU A 202 -0.69 -17.88 -18.15
CA LEU A 202 -2.00 -17.56 -18.69
C LEU A 202 -1.95 -16.34 -19.61
N SER A 203 -1.24 -15.29 -19.20
CA SER A 203 -1.07 -14.07 -20.00
C SER A 203 -0.33 -14.37 -21.29
N TRP A 204 0.71 -15.23 -21.26
CA TRP A 204 1.38 -15.69 -22.48
C TRP A 204 0.47 -16.58 -23.36
N LEU A 205 -0.23 -17.55 -22.75
CA LEU A 205 -1.10 -18.48 -23.46
C LEU A 205 -2.21 -17.73 -24.21
N PHE A 206 -2.91 -16.84 -23.51
CA PHE A 206 -4.03 -16.09 -24.09
C PHE A 206 -3.57 -15.05 -25.10
N ALA A 207 -2.50 -14.30 -24.81
CA ALA A 207 -1.98 -13.30 -25.74
C ALA A 207 -1.43 -13.91 -27.03
N PHE A 208 -0.56 -14.92 -26.93
CA PHE A 208 0.23 -15.41 -28.07
C PHE A 208 -0.25 -16.73 -28.65
N LYS A 209 -0.69 -17.69 -27.84
CA LYS A 209 -1.11 -19.02 -28.36
C LYS A 209 -2.55 -19.03 -28.83
N LEU A 210 -3.43 -18.33 -28.12
CA LEU A 210 -4.83 -18.15 -28.53
C LEU A 210 -5.04 -16.91 -29.41
N ASN A 211 -3.99 -16.14 -29.68
CA ASN A 211 -4.02 -14.92 -30.51
C ASN A 211 -5.06 -13.88 -30.06
N LEU A 212 -5.30 -13.76 -28.75
CA LEU A 212 -6.21 -12.74 -28.19
C LEU A 212 -5.50 -11.39 -27.96
N GLY A 213 -4.21 -11.27 -28.30
CA GLY A 213 -3.46 -10.03 -28.22
C GLY A 213 -3.42 -9.43 -26.81
N LEU A 214 -3.52 -8.10 -26.71
CA LEU A 214 -3.46 -7.38 -25.45
C LEU A 214 -4.61 -7.75 -24.49
N GLU A 215 -5.80 -7.97 -25.03
CA GLU A 215 -6.95 -8.44 -24.25
C GLU A 215 -6.70 -9.82 -23.65
N GLY A 216 -6.01 -10.70 -24.39
CA GLY A 216 -5.55 -11.99 -23.88
C GLY A 216 -4.62 -11.86 -22.67
N ALA A 217 -3.64 -10.96 -22.73
CA ALA A 217 -2.75 -10.70 -21.61
C ALA A 217 -3.52 -10.17 -20.39
N ALA A 218 -4.45 -9.23 -20.59
CA ALA A 218 -5.32 -8.72 -19.54
C ALA A 218 -6.19 -9.83 -18.92
N LEU A 219 -6.74 -10.72 -19.75
CA LEU A 219 -7.56 -11.84 -19.31
C LEU A 219 -6.75 -12.83 -18.45
N GLY A 220 -5.50 -13.10 -18.83
CA GLY A 220 -4.61 -13.98 -18.08
C GLY A 220 -4.35 -13.44 -16.67
N ALA A 221 -4.06 -12.14 -16.57
CA ALA A 221 -3.92 -11.44 -15.30
C ALA A 221 -5.21 -11.41 -14.49
N ALA A 222 -6.35 -11.18 -15.14
CA ALA A 222 -7.66 -11.18 -14.49
C ALA A 222 -8.00 -12.54 -13.87
N VAL A 223 -7.80 -13.64 -14.61
CA VAL A 223 -8.01 -15.01 -14.11
C VAL A 223 -7.05 -15.35 -12.98
N ALA A 224 -5.78 -14.96 -13.10
CA ALA A 224 -4.82 -15.16 -12.01
C ALA A 224 -5.20 -14.35 -10.75
N ASN A 225 -5.75 -13.14 -10.90
CA ASN A 225 -6.26 -12.34 -9.78
C ASN A 225 -7.47 -12.97 -9.09
N THR A 226 -8.40 -13.59 -9.83
CA THR A 226 -9.54 -14.30 -9.22
C THR A 226 -9.13 -15.60 -8.52
N LEU A 227 -8.02 -16.22 -8.93
CA LEU A 227 -7.46 -17.40 -8.26
C LEU A 227 -6.85 -17.07 -6.88
N ARG A 228 -6.26 -15.89 -6.70
CA ARG A 228 -5.58 -15.48 -5.46
C ARG A 228 -6.44 -15.66 -4.20
N PRO A 229 -7.65 -15.09 -4.08
CA PRO A 229 -8.46 -15.25 -2.87
C PRO A 229 -8.94 -16.69 -2.69
N THR A 230 -9.20 -17.45 -3.75
CA THR A 230 -9.62 -18.86 -3.64
C THR A 230 -8.53 -19.71 -3.00
N LEU A 231 -7.27 -19.60 -3.46
CA LEU A 231 -6.15 -20.31 -2.83
C LEU A 231 -5.94 -19.85 -1.39
N LEU A 232 -6.08 -18.56 -1.11
CA LEU A 232 -5.94 -18.03 0.24
C LEU A 232 -7.02 -18.56 1.19
N LEU A 233 -8.27 -18.66 0.74
CA LEU A 233 -9.37 -19.27 1.50
C LEU A 233 -9.14 -20.75 1.79
N ILE A 234 -8.58 -21.49 0.82
CA ILE A 234 -8.18 -22.90 1.03
C ILE A 234 -7.14 -22.98 2.15
N CYS A 235 -6.11 -22.12 2.13
CA CYS A 235 -5.10 -22.08 3.19
C CYS A 235 -5.71 -21.73 4.57
N ILE A 236 -6.63 -20.76 4.63
CA ILE A 236 -7.35 -20.38 5.85
C ILE A 236 -8.17 -21.57 6.38
N PHE A 237 -8.89 -22.27 5.51
CA PHE A 237 -9.73 -23.41 5.89
C PHE A 237 -8.91 -24.53 6.56
N PHE A 238 -7.71 -24.83 6.05
CA PHE A 238 -6.84 -25.85 6.64
C PHE A 238 -6.10 -25.40 7.91
N LYS A 239 -5.97 -24.10 8.16
CA LYS A 239 -5.29 -23.55 9.35
C LYS A 239 -6.26 -23.36 10.51
N LYS A 240 -6.39 -24.40 11.35
CA LYS A 240 -7.21 -24.38 12.58
C LYS A 240 -6.93 -23.20 13.50
N SER A 241 -5.68 -22.72 13.56
CA SER A 241 -5.31 -21.55 14.37
C SER A 241 -6.05 -20.27 14.00
N THR A 242 -6.57 -20.18 12.77
CA THR A 242 -7.28 -18.98 12.28
C THR A 242 -8.79 -19.05 12.48
N HIS A 243 -9.32 -20.23 12.85
CA HIS A 243 -10.76 -20.46 12.96
C HIS A 243 -11.37 -19.71 14.15
N GLU A 244 -10.60 -19.46 15.21
CA GLU A 244 -11.02 -18.62 16.34
C GLU A 244 -11.33 -17.18 15.95
N CYS A 245 -10.71 -16.68 14.87
CA CYS A 245 -10.93 -15.34 14.36
C CYS A 245 -12.11 -15.23 13.38
N TRP A 246 -12.68 -16.36 12.96
CA TRP A 246 -13.78 -16.39 12.00
C TRP A 246 -15.12 -16.70 12.69
N PRO A 247 -16.03 -15.71 12.86
CA PRO A 247 -17.32 -15.93 13.53
C PRO A 247 -18.35 -16.71 12.70
N GLY A 248 -17.99 -17.18 11.50
CA GLY A 248 -18.97 -17.58 10.49
C GLY A 248 -19.62 -16.37 9.81
N PHE A 249 -20.42 -16.62 8.78
CA PHE A 249 -21.15 -15.54 8.08
C PHE A 249 -22.26 -15.00 8.97
N THR A 250 -22.25 -13.69 9.19
CA THR A 250 -23.22 -13.03 10.07
C THR A 250 -23.87 -11.81 9.42
N ARG A 251 -25.17 -11.61 9.68
CA ARG A 251 -25.89 -10.41 9.24
C ARG A 251 -25.34 -9.13 9.87
N ARG A 252 -24.59 -9.23 10.98
CA ARG A 252 -23.88 -8.08 11.59
C ARG A 252 -22.86 -7.45 10.64
N ALA A 253 -22.41 -8.18 9.61
CA ALA A 253 -21.54 -7.65 8.58
C ALA A 253 -22.23 -6.56 7.71
N MET A 254 -23.56 -6.52 7.67
CA MET A 254 -24.33 -5.50 6.94
C MET A 254 -24.62 -4.24 7.77
N GLN A 255 -24.10 -4.16 9.01
CA GLN A 255 -24.37 -3.06 9.94
C GLN A 255 -23.06 -2.48 10.48
N GLY A 256 -23.11 -1.24 10.99
CA GLY A 256 -21.98 -0.61 11.68
C GLY A 256 -20.83 -0.20 10.74
N TRP A 257 -21.12 0.22 9.52
CA TRP A 257 -20.11 0.56 8.51
C TRP A 257 -19.38 1.89 8.78
N GLY A 258 -19.91 2.76 9.65
CA GLY A 258 -19.40 4.12 9.88
C GLY A 258 -17.88 4.21 10.12
N PRO A 259 -17.32 3.52 11.14
CA PRO A 259 -15.89 3.56 11.41
C PRO A 259 -15.04 3.03 10.24
N MET A 260 -15.49 1.95 9.61
CA MET A 260 -14.80 1.34 8.48
C MET A 260 -14.80 2.26 7.26
N VAL A 261 -15.95 2.82 6.86
CA VAL A 261 -16.05 3.75 5.72
C VAL A 261 -15.17 4.98 5.95
N ARG A 262 -15.17 5.56 7.15
CA ARG A 262 -14.31 6.71 7.47
C ARG A 262 -12.82 6.37 7.36
N LEU A 263 -12.42 5.22 7.88
CA LEU A 263 -11.04 4.76 7.82
C LEU A 263 -10.63 4.43 6.38
N SER A 264 -11.47 3.71 5.64
CA SER A 264 -11.27 3.38 4.23
C SER A 264 -11.17 4.61 3.35
N ALA A 265 -12.02 5.63 3.57
CA ALA A 265 -11.96 6.88 2.84
C ALA A 265 -10.63 7.61 3.10
N ALA A 266 -10.18 7.67 4.36
CA ALA A 266 -8.90 8.27 4.70
C ALA A 266 -7.71 7.52 4.09
N GLY A 267 -7.66 6.19 4.21
CA GLY A 267 -6.58 5.38 3.64
C GLY A 267 -6.54 5.45 2.11
N SER A 268 -7.71 5.46 1.46
CA SER A 268 -7.83 5.66 0.00
C SER A 268 -7.38 7.05 -0.42
N ALA A 269 -7.71 8.09 0.35
CA ALA A 269 -7.29 9.44 0.07
C ALA A 269 -5.77 9.61 0.16
N VAL A 270 -5.10 9.03 1.17
CA VAL A 270 -3.63 9.01 1.26
C VAL A 270 -3.04 8.34 0.03
N THR A 271 -3.44 7.09 -0.23
CA THR A 271 -2.86 6.26 -1.31
C THR A 271 -3.05 6.92 -2.67
N LEU A 272 -4.26 7.44 -2.94
CA LEU A 272 -4.56 8.14 -4.18
C LEU A 272 -3.77 9.45 -4.31
N ALA A 273 -3.65 10.23 -3.23
CA ALA A 273 -2.91 11.49 -3.22
C ALA A 273 -1.42 11.28 -3.51
N GLU A 274 -0.82 10.22 -2.95
CA GLU A 274 0.58 9.87 -3.22
C GLU A 274 0.77 9.39 -4.65
N TRP A 275 -0.03 8.41 -5.11
CA TRP A 275 0.17 7.80 -6.41
C TRP A 275 -0.12 8.78 -7.55
N ALA A 276 -1.21 9.55 -7.46
CA ALA A 276 -1.54 10.53 -8.50
C ALA A 276 -0.55 11.71 -8.56
N ALA A 277 0.16 12.03 -7.47
CA ALA A 277 1.21 13.06 -7.50
C ALA A 277 2.36 12.67 -8.46
N PHE A 278 2.80 11.41 -8.44
CA PHE A 278 3.82 10.91 -9.36
C PHE A 278 3.37 10.90 -10.82
N GLU A 279 2.08 10.68 -11.07
CA GLU A 279 1.51 10.70 -12.41
C GLU A 279 1.42 12.13 -12.96
N ILE A 280 1.05 13.11 -12.13
CA ILE A 280 1.09 14.54 -12.50
C ILE A 280 2.51 14.98 -12.85
N ILE A 281 3.49 14.57 -12.04
CA ILE A 281 4.91 14.84 -12.29
C ILE A 281 5.38 14.18 -13.59
N THR A 282 4.96 12.94 -13.85
CA THR A 282 5.32 12.26 -15.11
C THR A 282 4.73 12.99 -16.31
N VAL A 283 3.51 13.51 -16.18
CA VAL A 283 2.89 14.37 -17.19
C VAL A 283 3.63 15.70 -17.34
N SER A 284 4.08 16.35 -16.25
CA SER A 284 4.87 17.59 -16.36
C SER A 284 6.19 17.37 -17.09
N THR A 285 6.88 16.26 -16.82
CA THR A 285 8.11 15.88 -17.53
C THR A 285 7.89 15.68 -19.04
N SER A 286 6.71 15.24 -19.45
CA SER A 286 6.40 15.06 -20.88
C SER A 286 6.49 16.35 -21.70
N TYR A 287 6.37 17.53 -21.06
CA TYR A 287 6.55 18.83 -21.70
C TYR A 287 8.02 19.22 -21.93
N MET A 288 8.97 18.56 -21.27
CA MET A 288 10.41 18.83 -21.49
C MET A 288 10.90 18.17 -22.79
N SER A 289 10.82 16.84 -22.85
CA SER A 289 11.18 16.04 -24.03
C SER A 289 10.84 14.57 -23.82
N THR A 290 10.78 13.80 -24.90
CA THR A 290 10.60 12.35 -24.87
C THR A 290 11.73 11.62 -24.13
N ILE A 291 12.97 12.14 -24.20
CA ILE A 291 14.14 11.57 -23.52
C ILE A 291 14.01 11.74 -22.00
N HIS A 292 13.60 12.93 -21.53
CA HIS A 292 13.38 13.18 -20.10
C HIS A 292 12.21 12.36 -19.55
N LEU A 293 11.13 12.22 -20.33
CA LEU A 293 10.00 11.38 -19.97
C LEU A 293 10.41 9.92 -19.79
N ALA A 294 11.19 9.37 -20.73
CA ALA A 294 11.71 8.01 -20.63
C ALA A 294 12.60 7.82 -19.39
N ALA A 295 13.49 8.78 -19.11
CA ALA A 295 14.31 8.76 -17.91
C ALA A 295 13.46 8.81 -16.63
N GLN A 296 12.44 9.68 -16.58
CA GLN A 296 11.53 9.78 -15.43
C GLN A 296 10.74 8.49 -15.20
N THR A 297 10.25 7.82 -16.26
CA THR A 297 9.61 6.51 -16.12
C THR A 297 10.54 5.48 -15.49
N ILE A 298 11.83 5.45 -15.87
CA ILE A 298 12.82 4.54 -15.28
C ILE A 298 13.05 4.87 -13.80
N LEU A 299 13.22 6.15 -13.46
CA LEU A 299 13.43 6.60 -12.09
C LEU A 299 12.22 6.29 -11.19
N THR A 300 11.01 6.62 -11.64
CA THR A 300 9.76 6.33 -10.91
C THR A 300 9.55 4.83 -10.73
N THR A 301 9.77 4.03 -11.79
CA THR A 301 9.65 2.56 -11.70
C THR A 301 10.64 1.98 -10.67
N THR A 302 11.89 2.43 -10.73
CA THR A 302 12.93 2.04 -9.77
C THR A 302 12.55 2.45 -8.35
N SER A 303 12.01 3.66 -8.19
CA SER A 303 11.53 4.20 -6.91
C SER A 303 10.40 3.36 -6.32
N ILE A 304 9.43 2.93 -7.14
CA ILE A 304 8.31 2.07 -6.72
C ILE A 304 8.82 0.71 -6.24
N VAL A 305 9.80 0.12 -6.92
CA VAL A 305 10.38 -1.17 -6.48
C VAL A 305 11.02 -1.03 -5.10
N MET A 306 11.79 0.04 -4.86
CA MET A 306 12.39 0.29 -3.55
C MET A 306 11.36 0.60 -2.47
N TRP A 307 10.33 1.40 -2.79
CA TRP A 307 9.27 1.82 -1.86
C TRP A 307 8.52 0.65 -1.19
N HIS A 308 8.41 -0.50 -1.86
CA HIS A 308 7.79 -1.68 -1.27
C HIS A 308 8.51 -2.18 0.00
N ILE A 309 9.80 -1.87 0.17
CA ILE A 309 10.58 -2.22 1.36
C ILE A 309 10.07 -1.46 2.59
N PRO A 310 10.13 -0.12 2.65
CA PRO A 310 9.60 0.64 3.78
C PRO A 310 8.09 0.52 3.90
N PHE A 311 7.34 0.43 2.80
CA PHE A 311 5.88 0.25 2.88
C PHE A 311 5.49 -1.05 3.61
N SER A 312 6.21 -2.15 3.34
CA SER A 312 5.99 -3.43 4.03
C SER A 312 6.29 -3.34 5.52
N LEU A 313 7.37 -2.65 5.91
CA LEU A 313 7.64 -2.39 7.33
C LEU A 313 6.51 -1.54 7.94
N GLY A 314 5.99 -0.55 7.21
CA GLY A 314 4.87 0.30 7.64
C GLY A 314 3.60 -0.48 7.97
N VAL A 315 3.25 -1.48 7.17
CA VAL A 315 2.10 -2.37 7.42
C VAL A 315 2.34 -3.28 8.63
N ALA A 316 3.56 -3.83 8.76
CA ALA A 316 3.93 -4.64 9.92
C ALA A 316 3.88 -3.81 11.23
N VAL A 317 4.38 -2.58 11.18
CA VAL A 317 4.37 -1.63 12.30
C VAL A 317 2.93 -1.23 12.66
N SER A 318 2.09 -0.92 11.66
CA SER A 318 0.68 -0.64 11.89
C SER A 318 -0.01 -1.79 12.62
N THR A 319 0.27 -3.02 12.20
CA THR A 319 -0.31 -4.22 12.81
C THR A 319 0.13 -4.36 14.27
N ARG A 320 1.43 -4.26 14.55
CA ARG A 320 1.98 -4.43 15.90
C ARG A 320 1.56 -3.30 16.85
N ILE A 321 1.50 -2.05 16.37
CA ILE A 321 0.95 -0.93 17.16
C ILE A 321 -0.54 -1.13 17.39
N GLY A 322 -1.29 -1.59 16.37
CA GLY A 322 -2.70 -1.94 16.49
C GLY A 322 -2.94 -2.98 17.58
N HIS A 323 -2.12 -4.04 17.66
CA HIS A 323 -2.18 -5.04 18.74
C HIS A 323 -2.00 -4.42 20.12
N LEU A 324 -0.97 -3.59 20.31
CA LEU A 324 -0.69 -2.99 21.61
C LEU A 324 -1.76 -1.97 22.03
N ILE A 325 -2.27 -1.18 21.09
CA ILE A 325 -3.35 -0.22 21.36
C ILE A 325 -4.65 -0.96 21.68
N GLY A 326 -4.97 -2.03 20.94
CA GLY A 326 -6.09 -2.92 21.25
C GLY A 326 -6.00 -3.52 22.65
N GLY A 327 -4.81 -3.97 23.05
CA GLY A 327 -4.55 -4.50 24.39
C GLY A 327 -4.41 -3.43 25.49
N GLY A 328 -4.57 -2.14 25.18
CA GLY A 328 -4.43 -1.04 26.13
C GLY A 328 -2.99 -0.72 26.57
N HIS A 329 -1.98 -1.30 25.92
CA HIS A 329 -0.56 -1.17 26.25
C HIS A 329 0.10 0.09 25.63
N VAL A 330 -0.46 1.27 25.90
CA VAL A 330 -0.03 2.56 25.30
C VAL A 330 1.45 2.88 25.55
N THR A 331 1.95 2.64 26.77
CA THR A 331 3.35 2.92 27.12
C THR A 331 4.32 2.06 26.33
N ALA A 332 3.98 0.78 26.13
CA ALA A 332 4.78 -0.12 25.31
C ALA A 332 4.75 0.32 23.84
N ALA A 333 3.57 0.68 23.31
CA ALA A 333 3.41 1.17 21.94
C ALA A 333 4.29 2.40 21.67
N ARG A 334 4.26 3.41 22.56
CA ARG A 334 5.11 4.61 22.44
C ARG A 334 6.59 4.29 22.45
N ARG A 335 7.02 3.36 23.32
CA ARG A 335 8.43 2.97 23.40
C ARG A 335 8.90 2.31 22.10
N ILE A 336 8.16 1.33 21.58
CA ILE A 336 8.59 0.59 20.38
C ILE A 336 8.58 1.47 19.13
N THR A 337 7.75 2.52 19.07
CA THR A 337 7.77 3.49 17.97
C THR A 337 9.13 4.19 17.83
N ILE A 338 9.92 4.34 18.90
CA ILE A 338 11.28 4.88 18.82
C ILE A 338 12.18 3.93 18.02
N LEU A 339 12.13 2.62 18.30
CA LEU A 339 12.85 1.62 17.52
C LEU A 339 12.41 1.64 16.06
N TYR A 340 11.10 1.69 15.80
CA TYR A 340 10.59 1.74 14.43
C TYR A 340 11.07 2.99 13.68
N GLY A 341 11.08 4.16 14.33
CA GLY A 341 11.66 5.38 13.75
C GLY A 341 13.12 5.19 13.33
N ILE A 342 13.95 4.57 14.18
CA ILE A 342 15.33 4.23 13.83
C ILE A 342 15.38 3.26 12.65
N MET A 343 14.52 2.24 12.63
CA MET A 343 14.46 1.27 11.54
C MET A 343 14.10 1.91 10.19
N PHE A 344 13.13 2.83 10.16
CA PHE A 344 12.77 3.55 8.92
C PHE A 344 13.90 4.45 8.43
N VAL A 345 14.62 5.11 9.32
CA VAL A 345 15.80 5.90 8.95
C VAL A 345 16.90 4.99 8.37
N VAL A 346 17.20 3.87 9.04
CA VAL A 346 18.20 2.90 8.56
C VAL A 346 17.81 2.31 7.21
N LEU A 347 16.55 1.90 7.03
CA LEU A 347 16.04 1.40 5.76
C LEU A 347 16.09 2.46 4.66
N GLY A 348 15.72 3.70 4.96
CA GLY A 348 15.79 4.80 3.99
C GLY A 348 17.22 5.03 3.50
N PHE A 349 18.20 5.02 4.40
CA PHE A 349 19.62 5.09 4.04
C PHE A 349 20.10 3.85 3.27
N PHE A 350 19.60 2.67 3.62
CA PHE A 350 19.88 1.44 2.87
C PHE A 350 19.34 1.54 1.44
N ASP A 351 18.10 1.96 1.25
CA ASP A 351 17.47 2.12 -0.06
C ASP A 351 18.21 3.16 -0.90
N GLY A 352 18.51 4.32 -0.30
CA GLY A 352 19.31 5.36 -0.94
C GLY A 352 20.72 4.88 -1.32
N ALA A 353 21.39 4.10 -0.46
CA ALA A 353 22.70 3.54 -0.74
C ALA A 353 22.65 2.52 -1.89
N VAL A 354 21.66 1.64 -1.92
CA VAL A 354 21.45 0.67 -3.02
C VAL A 354 21.26 1.42 -4.33
N LEU A 355 20.38 2.42 -4.38
CA LEU A 355 20.16 3.21 -5.59
C LEU A 355 21.41 3.97 -6.02
N PHE A 356 22.15 4.57 -5.08
CA PHE A 356 23.39 5.26 -5.39
C PHE A 356 24.45 4.32 -5.96
N LEU A 357 24.65 3.14 -5.36
CA LEU A 357 25.64 2.16 -5.81
C LEU A 357 25.27 1.56 -7.18
N LEU A 358 23.98 1.34 -7.43
CA LEU A 358 23.49 0.74 -8.67
C LEU A 358 23.18 1.76 -9.78
N ARG A 359 23.38 3.07 -9.53
CA ARG A 359 23.00 4.14 -10.47
C ARG A 359 23.51 3.95 -11.92
N ASN A 360 24.73 3.45 -12.07
CA ASN A 360 25.36 3.23 -13.38
C ASN A 360 24.85 1.97 -14.09
N TYR A 361 24.18 1.06 -13.38
CA TYR A 361 23.69 -0.21 -13.90
C TYR A 361 22.18 -0.19 -14.19
N ILE A 362 21.43 0.63 -13.47
CA ILE A 362 19.97 0.76 -13.65
C ILE A 362 19.63 1.31 -15.04
N GLY A 363 20.23 2.41 -15.47
CA GLY A 363 19.96 3.00 -16.80
C GLY A 363 20.16 2.00 -17.96
N PRO A 364 21.32 1.32 -18.03
CA PRO A 364 21.58 0.30 -19.05
C PRO A 364 20.64 -0.91 -19.04
N PHE A 365 20.03 -1.23 -17.90
CA PHE A 365 19.06 -2.32 -17.80
C PHE A 365 17.74 -1.97 -18.53
N TYR A 366 17.34 -0.70 -18.51
CA TYR A 366 16.06 -0.25 -19.06
C TYR A 366 16.15 0.34 -20.48
N ALA A 367 17.24 1.01 -20.82
CA ALA A 367 17.32 1.80 -22.06
C ALA A 367 18.61 1.50 -22.85
N ILE A 368 18.49 1.57 -24.18
CA ILE A 368 19.63 1.51 -25.12
C ILE A 368 20.23 2.90 -25.34
N ASP A 369 19.40 3.94 -25.31
CA ASP A 369 19.78 5.32 -25.56
C ASP A 369 20.73 5.87 -24.48
N GLU A 370 21.88 6.39 -24.92
CA GLU A 370 22.93 6.86 -24.03
C GLU A 370 22.57 8.16 -23.29
N GLU A 371 21.76 9.02 -23.91
CA GLU A 371 21.30 10.25 -23.29
C GLU A 371 20.31 9.97 -22.16
N VAL A 372 19.38 9.04 -22.37
CA VAL A 372 18.46 8.56 -21.31
C VAL A 372 19.26 8.00 -20.13
N ARG A 373 20.25 7.13 -20.39
CA ARG A 373 21.11 6.54 -19.35
C ARG A 373 21.86 7.59 -18.55
N ARG A 374 22.40 8.60 -19.22
CA ARG A 374 23.11 9.72 -18.58
C ARG A 374 22.19 10.51 -17.66
N ILE A 375 20.97 10.82 -18.10
CA ILE A 375 19.98 11.54 -17.26
C ILE A 375 19.60 10.70 -16.04
N VAL A 376 19.31 9.40 -16.22
CA VAL A 376 19.00 8.47 -15.12
C VAL A 376 20.14 8.44 -14.10
N THR A 377 21.38 8.26 -14.57
CA THR A 377 22.57 8.18 -13.72
C THR A 377 22.78 9.46 -12.90
N ASN A 378 22.65 10.62 -13.54
CA ASN A 378 22.83 11.92 -12.90
C ASN A 378 21.71 12.24 -11.90
N THR A 379 20.49 11.77 -12.17
CA THR A 379 19.32 12.06 -11.32
C THR A 379 19.17 11.08 -10.16
N MET A 380 19.79 9.89 -10.25
CA MET A 380 19.64 8.84 -9.25
C MET A 380 20.02 9.28 -7.83
N LEU A 381 20.94 10.24 -7.67
CA LEU A 381 21.28 10.77 -6.35
C LEU A 381 20.09 11.52 -5.71
N ALA A 382 19.32 12.27 -6.49
CA ALA A 382 18.11 12.94 -6.01
C ALA A 382 17.03 11.91 -5.63
N VAL A 383 16.87 10.84 -6.42
CA VAL A 383 15.97 9.72 -6.09
C VAL A 383 16.41 9.02 -4.81
N ALA A 384 17.71 8.78 -4.63
CA ALA A 384 18.26 8.20 -3.42
C ALA A 384 17.96 9.06 -2.18
N GLY A 385 18.10 10.39 -2.30
CA GLY A 385 17.70 11.32 -1.24
C GLY A 385 16.21 11.29 -0.93
N PHE A 386 15.36 11.17 -1.96
CA PHE A 386 13.92 11.01 -1.82
C PHE A 386 13.55 9.75 -1.03
N GLN A 387 14.16 8.60 -1.34
CA GLN A 387 13.89 7.33 -0.64
C GLN A 387 14.13 7.40 0.86
N VAL A 388 15.15 8.17 1.30
CA VAL A 388 15.42 8.34 2.74
C VAL A 388 14.25 9.00 3.45
N VAL A 389 13.72 10.09 2.87
CA VAL A 389 12.62 10.85 3.46
C VAL A 389 11.30 10.09 3.32
N ASP A 390 11.07 9.47 2.18
CA ASP A 390 9.86 8.70 1.89
C ASP A 390 9.71 7.48 2.81
N SER A 391 10.81 6.82 3.16
CA SER A 391 10.83 5.76 4.19
C SER A 391 10.32 6.27 5.55
N ILE A 392 10.72 7.48 5.96
CA ILE A 392 10.25 8.09 7.22
C ILE A 392 8.75 8.38 7.16
N VAL A 393 8.26 8.90 6.03
CA VAL A 393 6.82 9.12 5.81
C VAL A 393 6.05 7.81 5.88
N CYS A 394 6.53 6.75 5.23
CA CYS A 394 5.95 5.41 5.32
C CYS A 394 5.83 4.91 6.78
N GLY A 395 6.85 5.20 7.60
CA GLY A 395 6.83 4.89 9.03
C GLY A 395 5.80 5.67 9.82
N CYS A 396 5.71 6.99 9.58
CA CYS A 396 4.71 7.85 10.21
C CYS A 396 3.28 7.41 9.85
N ASN A 397 3.03 7.15 8.56
CA ASN A 397 1.77 6.59 8.06
C ASN A 397 1.46 5.22 8.69
N GLY A 398 2.45 4.35 8.85
CA GLY A 398 2.30 3.06 9.55
C GLY A 398 1.85 3.23 11.01
N VAL A 399 2.48 4.12 11.76
CA VAL A 399 2.14 4.41 13.16
C VAL A 399 0.75 5.02 13.29
N LEU A 400 0.42 6.01 12.46
CA LEU A 400 -0.88 6.69 12.47
C LEU A 400 -2.03 5.75 12.11
N ARG A 401 -1.80 4.79 11.19
CA ARG A 401 -2.75 3.70 10.92
C ARG A 401 -2.96 2.84 12.16
N GLY A 402 -1.90 2.35 12.81
CA GLY A 402 -2.01 1.57 14.05
C GLY A 402 -2.77 2.29 15.18
N LEU A 403 -2.69 3.62 15.23
CA LEU A 403 -3.42 4.48 16.17
C LEU A 403 -4.87 4.81 15.78
N ALA A 404 -5.34 4.34 14.62
CA ALA A 404 -6.61 4.75 14.00
C ALA A 404 -6.73 6.26 13.74
N LYS A 405 -5.61 6.95 13.49
CA LYS A 405 -5.52 8.40 13.20
C LYS A 405 -5.18 8.70 11.75
N GLN A 406 -5.33 7.74 10.84
CA GLN A 406 -5.01 7.90 9.41
C GLN A 406 -5.74 9.05 8.70
N SER A 407 -6.87 9.56 9.23
CA SER A 407 -7.51 10.76 8.67
C SER A 407 -6.65 12.01 8.79
N VAL A 408 -5.75 12.07 9.78
CA VAL A 408 -4.81 13.19 9.93
C VAL A 408 -3.76 13.12 8.84
N SER A 409 -3.14 11.95 8.66
CA SER A 409 -2.23 11.67 7.54
C SER A 409 -2.87 11.99 6.20
N ALA A 410 -4.12 11.57 5.97
CA ALA A 410 -4.86 11.88 4.74
C ALA A 410 -4.90 13.38 4.41
N TRP A 411 -5.21 14.22 5.41
CA TRP A 411 -5.23 15.67 5.21
C TRP A 411 -3.83 16.23 5.00
N VAL A 412 -2.85 15.82 5.80
CA VAL A 412 -1.47 16.31 5.69
C VAL A 412 -0.88 15.95 4.33
N VAL A 413 -0.94 14.68 3.95
CA VAL A 413 -0.43 14.17 2.67
C VAL A 413 -1.12 14.88 1.51
N PHE A 414 -2.45 14.98 1.50
CA PHE A 414 -3.18 15.67 0.44
C PHE A 414 -2.77 17.14 0.31
N PHE A 415 -2.84 17.91 1.40
CA PHE A 415 -2.54 19.34 1.33
C PHE A 415 -1.08 19.61 0.99
N VAL A 416 -0.15 18.90 1.62
CA VAL A 416 1.28 19.12 1.35
C VAL A 416 1.63 18.65 -0.06
N ASN A 417 1.13 17.51 -0.55
CA ASN A 417 1.44 17.07 -1.90
C ASN A 417 0.91 18.04 -2.96
N TYR A 418 -0.35 18.43 -2.89
CA TYR A 418 -0.98 19.19 -3.97
C TYR A 418 -0.78 20.71 -3.88
N PHE A 419 -0.50 21.26 -2.70
CA PHE A 419 -0.27 22.71 -2.54
C PHE A 419 1.20 23.08 -2.30
N ALA A 420 2.08 22.11 -2.04
CA ALA A 420 3.51 22.36 -1.88
C ALA A 420 4.37 21.43 -2.75
N ALA A 421 4.38 20.12 -2.51
CA ALA A 421 5.34 19.19 -3.12
C ALA A 421 5.28 19.19 -4.66
N VAL A 422 4.10 18.95 -5.24
CA VAL A 422 3.91 18.88 -6.69
C VAL A 422 4.13 20.24 -7.36
N PRO A 423 3.52 21.36 -6.90
CA PRO A 423 3.82 22.67 -7.49
C PRO A 423 5.29 23.07 -7.42
N ILE A 424 5.97 22.79 -6.31
CA ILE A 424 7.41 23.08 -6.15
C ILE A 424 8.23 22.17 -7.07
N ALA A 425 7.90 20.88 -7.16
CA ALA A 425 8.57 19.95 -8.07
C ALA A 425 8.47 20.41 -9.54
N VAL A 426 7.25 20.76 -9.99
CA VAL A 426 7.03 21.27 -11.35
C VAL A 426 7.74 22.60 -11.57
N TRP A 427 7.75 23.49 -10.58
CA TRP A 427 8.46 24.77 -10.69
C TRP A 427 9.98 24.60 -10.72
N LEU A 428 10.57 23.68 -9.94
CA LEU A 428 11.99 23.39 -9.99
C LEU A 428 12.39 22.66 -11.30
N GLU A 429 11.49 21.85 -11.84
CA GLU A 429 11.65 21.12 -13.09
C GLU A 429 11.64 22.06 -14.31
N LEU A 430 10.55 22.80 -14.50
CA LEU A 430 10.26 23.59 -15.70
C LEU A 430 10.58 25.08 -15.55
N GLY A 431 10.84 25.54 -14.33
CA GLY A 431 11.05 26.95 -14.03
C GLY A 431 12.45 27.47 -14.41
N PRO A 432 12.75 28.72 -14.04
CA PRO A 432 13.96 29.42 -14.48
C PRO A 432 15.28 28.76 -14.06
N LEU A 433 15.25 27.97 -12.99
CA LEU A 433 16.40 27.23 -12.47
C LEU A 433 16.79 26.05 -13.36
N ASN A 434 15.88 25.59 -14.24
CA ASN A 434 16.09 24.53 -15.23
C ASN A 434 16.81 23.29 -14.66
N LEU A 435 16.38 22.83 -13.47
CA LEU A 435 17.00 21.68 -12.79
C LEU A 435 16.54 20.34 -13.39
N GLY A 436 15.58 20.36 -14.32
CA GLY A 436 15.01 19.18 -14.94
C GLY A 436 14.55 18.16 -13.92
N LEU A 437 14.88 16.88 -14.13
CA LEU A 437 14.46 15.81 -13.22
C LEU A 437 15.06 15.95 -11.80
N ASN A 438 16.24 16.54 -11.65
CA ASN A 438 16.77 16.82 -10.31
C ASN A 438 15.86 17.78 -9.54
N GLY A 439 15.23 18.73 -10.24
CA GLY A 439 14.25 19.64 -9.67
C GLY A 439 13.00 18.91 -9.16
N VAL A 440 12.47 17.97 -9.96
CA VAL A 440 11.33 17.12 -9.58
C VAL A 440 11.59 16.42 -8.25
N TRP A 441 12.66 15.63 -8.18
CA TRP A 441 12.95 14.80 -7.02
C TRP A 441 13.36 15.64 -5.81
N SER A 442 13.99 16.80 -6.00
CA SER A 442 14.26 17.76 -4.93
C SER A 442 12.99 18.38 -4.36
N GLY A 443 12.01 18.72 -5.20
CA GLY A 443 10.70 19.20 -4.77
C GLY A 443 9.95 18.15 -3.96
N MET A 444 10.00 16.89 -4.40
CA MET A 444 9.44 15.75 -3.68
C MET A 444 10.11 15.52 -2.32
N ILE A 445 11.44 15.62 -2.23
CA ILE A 445 12.16 15.56 -0.94
C ILE A 445 11.65 16.64 0.02
N GLY A 446 11.52 17.88 -0.45
CA GLY A 446 11.02 18.98 0.37
C GLY A 446 9.60 18.76 0.86
N GLY A 447 8.71 18.35 -0.04
CA GLY A 447 7.31 18.03 0.27
C GLY A 447 7.15 16.91 1.28
N SER A 448 7.76 15.74 1.01
CA SER A 448 7.75 14.60 1.92
C SER A 448 8.42 14.93 3.26
N GLY A 449 9.44 15.79 3.27
CA GLY A 449 10.07 16.28 4.50
C GLY A 449 9.10 17.08 5.37
N VAL A 450 8.29 17.95 4.75
CA VAL A 450 7.24 18.69 5.47
C VAL A 450 6.15 17.75 6.00
N ILE A 451 5.73 16.75 5.22
CA ILE A 451 4.78 15.70 5.68
C ILE A 451 5.35 15.01 6.93
N ALA A 452 6.59 14.49 6.85
CA ALA A 452 7.24 13.79 7.95
C ALA A 452 7.33 14.66 9.21
N ILE A 453 7.71 15.93 9.08
CA ILE A 453 7.80 16.87 10.22
C ILE A 453 6.42 17.06 10.87
N ILE A 454 5.38 17.33 10.08
CA ILE A 454 4.03 17.57 10.60
C ILE A 454 3.51 16.31 11.31
N GLU A 455 3.67 15.13 10.71
CA GLU A 455 3.20 13.87 11.29
C GLU A 455 3.96 13.49 12.56
N VAL A 456 5.29 13.69 12.60
CA VAL A 456 6.09 13.48 13.81
C VAL A 456 5.66 14.42 14.94
N ILE A 457 5.48 15.72 14.64
CA ILE A 457 4.98 16.69 15.63
C ILE A 457 3.60 16.26 16.15
N TYR A 458 2.71 15.84 15.26
CA TYR A 458 1.39 15.35 15.64
C TYR A 458 1.48 14.12 16.56
N MET A 459 2.33 13.14 16.22
CA MET A 459 2.51 11.92 17.02
C MET A 459 3.07 12.19 18.42
N ILE A 460 3.95 13.19 18.57
CA ILE A 460 4.49 13.62 19.86
C ILE A 460 3.41 14.31 20.72
N ARG A 461 2.52 15.09 20.08
CA ARG A 461 1.51 15.90 20.79
C ARG A 461 0.23 15.16 21.09
N VAL A 462 -0.15 14.17 20.28
CA VAL A 462 -1.43 13.46 20.45
C VAL A 462 -1.43 12.62 21.72
N ASP A 463 -2.57 12.59 22.41
CA ASP A 463 -2.77 11.62 23.48
C ASP A 463 -3.14 10.25 22.89
N TRP A 464 -2.24 9.29 23.08
CA TRP A 464 -2.41 7.92 22.57
C TRP A 464 -3.47 7.15 23.36
N ARG A 465 -3.81 7.58 24.58
CA ARG A 465 -4.92 6.98 25.34
C ARG A 465 -6.26 7.17 24.64
N SER A 466 -6.44 8.29 23.94
CA SER A 466 -7.63 8.52 23.11
C SER A 466 -7.83 7.44 22.04
N SER A 467 -6.73 6.82 21.55
CA SER A 467 -6.83 5.71 20.60
C SER A 467 -7.36 4.43 21.25
N VAL A 468 -7.05 4.18 22.52
CA VAL A 468 -7.60 3.05 23.28
C VAL A 468 -9.10 3.26 23.55
N GLU A 469 -9.49 4.48 23.91
CA GLU A 469 -10.91 4.83 24.13
C GLU A 469 -11.74 4.63 22.85
N ILE A 470 -11.19 5.02 21.69
CA ILE A 470 -11.81 4.78 20.39
C ILE A 470 -11.97 3.28 20.09
N VAL A 471 -11.03 2.43 20.54
CA VAL A 471 -11.16 0.98 20.38
C VAL A 471 -12.29 0.47 21.26
N LYS A 472 -12.29 0.82 22.56
CA LYS A 472 -13.32 0.40 23.51
C LYS A 472 -14.74 0.78 23.05
N SER A 473 -14.92 2.03 22.61
CA SER A 473 -16.23 2.52 22.14
C SER A 473 -16.75 1.84 20.86
N ARG A 474 -15.94 1.00 20.19
CA ARG A 474 -16.37 0.21 19.03
C ARG A 474 -16.73 -1.22 19.40
N GLU A 475 -16.27 -1.69 20.55
CA GLU A 475 -16.52 -3.04 21.06
C GLU A 475 -17.74 -3.10 21.97
N ASP A 476 -18.04 -2.00 22.67
CA ASP A 476 -19.32 -1.72 23.31
C ASP A 476 -20.43 -1.46 22.28
#